data_AF-A0A965B4F9-F1
#
_entry.id   AF-A0A965B4F9-F1
#
_cell.length_a   1.000
_cell.length_b   1.000
_cell.length_c   1.000
_cell.angle_alpha   90.00
_cell.angle_beta   90.00
_cell.angle_gamma   90.00
#
_symmetry.space_group_name_H-M   'P 1'
#
loop_
_entity.id
_entity.type
_entity.pdbx_description
1 polymer ?
#
loop_
_entity_poly.entity_id
_entity_poly.type
_entity_poly.pdbx_seq_one_letter_code
_entity_poly.pdbx_strand_id
1 'polypeptide(L)' 'GNFIADLTAAGVTPGERPVIFLCRSGKRSIPAAEAATAAGIGPSYNMLEGFEGQLDERGHRGGTGWRAEGLPWKQT' A
#
# COMPACT_ATOMS: atom_id res chain seq x y z
N GLY A 1 -7.77 9.22 -13.34
CA GLY A 1 -7.93 10.14 -12.21
C GLY A 1 -6.60 10.76 -11.89
N ASN A 2 -6.60 11.95 -11.27
CA ASN A 2 -5.39 12.56 -10.75
C ASN A 2 -5.15 12.01 -9.33
N PHE A 3 -4.29 11.00 -9.22
CA PHE A 3 -4.04 10.27 -7.99
C PHE A 3 -3.73 11.17 -6.78
N ILE A 4 -2.93 12.23 -6.97
CA ILE A 4 -2.57 13.14 -5.88
C ILE A 4 -3.76 13.99 -5.44
N ALA A 5 -4.58 14.45 -6.39
CA ALA A 5 -5.81 15.17 -6.06
C ALA A 5 -6.78 14.28 -5.26
N ASP A 6 -6.86 12.99 -5.61
CA ASP A 6 -7.70 12.02 -4.91
C ASP A 6 -7.21 11.82 -3.45
N LEU A 7 -5.89 11.78 -3.21
CA LEU A 7 -5.32 11.72 -1.85
C LEU A 7 -5.66 12.96 -1.01
N THR A 8 -5.48 14.15 -1.57
CA THR A 8 -5.79 15.41 -0.88
C THR A 8 -7.29 15.51 -0.57
N ALA A 9 -8.15 15.13 -1.52
CA ALA A 9 -9.59 15.10 -1.32
C ALA A 9 -10.03 14.10 -0.23
N ALA A 10 -9.26 13.02 -0.04
CA ALA A 10 -9.45 12.06 1.05
C ALA A 10 -8.89 12.54 2.40
N GLY A 11 -8.35 13.77 2.49
CA GLY A 11 -7.84 14.35 3.73
C GLY A 11 -6.38 13.98 4.05
N VAL A 12 -5.60 13.56 3.05
CA VAL A 12 -4.16 13.36 3.20
C VAL A 12 -3.43 14.67 2.90
N THR A 13 -3.04 15.39 3.95
CA THR A 13 -2.30 16.65 3.82
C THR A 13 -0.79 16.40 3.68
N PRO A 14 -0.09 17.06 2.72
CA PRO A 14 1.36 17.01 2.62
C PRO A 14 2.07 17.38 3.93
N GLY A 15 3.07 16.58 4.33
CA GLY A 15 3.90 16.82 5.52
C GLY A 15 3.23 16.64 6.89
N GLU A 16 1.94 16.30 6.96
CA GLU A 16 1.22 16.24 8.25
C GLU A 16 1.47 14.94 9.01
N ARG A 17 1.50 13.80 8.30
CA ARG A 17 1.56 12.47 8.92
C ARG A 17 2.16 11.42 7.98
N PRO A 18 2.71 10.32 8.52
CA PRO A 18 3.09 9.16 7.73
C PRO A 18 1.92 8.58 6.94
N VAL A 19 2.21 8.09 5.73
CA VAL A 19 1.24 7.40 4.87
C VAL A 19 1.79 6.04 4.46
N ILE A 20 0.97 5.00 4.58
CA ILE A 20 1.34 3.63 4.17
C ILE A 20 0.47 3.24 2.97
N PHE A 21 1.12 2.87 1.87
CA PHE A 21 0.47 2.37 0.66
C PHE A 21 0.44 0.84 0.68
N LEU A 22 -0.78 0.30 0.62
CA LEU A 22 -1.05 -1.14 0.59
C LEU A 22 -1.64 -1.52 -0.77
N CYS A 23 -1.06 -2.54 -1.41
CA CYS A 23 -1.70 -3.22 -2.53
C CYS A 23 -1.71 -4.74 -2.29
N ARG A 24 -2.19 -5.51 -3.27
CA ARG A 24 -2.26 -6.98 -3.14
C ARG A 24 -0.93 -7.66 -2.83
N SER A 25 0.18 -7.19 -3.41
CA SER A 25 1.46 -7.93 -3.40
C SER A 25 2.70 -7.03 -3.23
N GLY A 26 2.53 -5.81 -2.70
CA GLY A 26 3.61 -4.82 -2.52
C GLY A 26 4.21 -4.19 -3.79
N LYS A 27 3.78 -4.56 -5.00
CA LYS A 27 4.39 -4.09 -6.27
C LYS A 27 3.82 -2.76 -6.78
N ARG A 28 2.50 -2.62 -6.81
CA ARG A 28 1.82 -1.41 -7.33
C ARG A 28 1.80 -0.26 -6.33
N SER A 29 2.04 -0.56 -5.05
CA SER A 29 2.13 0.42 -3.98
C SER A 29 3.47 1.17 -3.98
N ILE A 30 4.52 0.64 -4.61
CA ILE A 30 5.81 1.34 -4.79
C ILE A 30 5.64 2.65 -5.57
N PRO A 31 5.16 2.65 -6.83
CA PRO A 31 5.00 3.89 -7.59
C PRO A 31 3.96 4.84 -6.97
N ALA A 32 3.01 4.32 -6.20
CA ALA A 32 2.08 5.16 -5.43
C ALA A 32 2.80 5.92 -4.30
N ALA A 33 3.65 5.24 -3.53
CA ALA A 33 4.46 5.85 -2.48
C ALA A 33 5.49 6.84 -3.04
N GLU A 34 6.12 6.52 -4.17
CA GLU A 34 7.04 7.42 -4.88
C GLU A 34 6.32 8.68 -5.36
N ALA A 35 5.14 8.55 -5.99
CA ALA A 35 4.36 9.69 -6.44
C ALA A 35 3.90 10.59 -5.28
N ALA A 36 3.45 9.99 -4.16
CA ALA A 36 3.08 10.73 -2.96
C ALA A 36 4.29 11.46 -2.36
N THR A 37 5.44 10.79 -2.28
CA THR A 37 6.70 11.40 -1.81
C THR A 37 7.09 12.59 -2.67
N ALA A 38 7.03 12.45 -4.00
CA ALA A 38 7.33 13.53 -4.94
C ALA A 38 6.37 14.73 -4.80
N ALA A 39 5.13 14.49 -4.35
CA ALA A 39 4.14 15.52 -4.08
C ALA A 39 4.26 16.14 -2.66
N GLY A 40 5.27 15.75 -1.86
CA GLY A 40 5.45 16.23 -0.49
C GLY A 40 4.54 15.54 0.54
N ILE A 41 3.78 14.53 0.14
CA ILE A 41 3.03 13.68 1.06
C ILE A 41 4.03 12.68 1.65
N GLY A 42 4.42 12.90 2.91
CA GLY A 42 5.37 12.01 3.54
C GLY A 42 5.56 12.21 5.05
N PRO A 43 6.25 11.25 5.70
CA PRO A 43 6.94 10.13 5.07
C PRO A 43 5.98 9.08 4.47
N SER A 44 6.25 8.64 3.24
CA SER A 44 5.42 7.69 2.49
C SER A 44 6.11 6.32 2.43
N TYR A 45 5.37 5.27 2.82
CA TYR A 45 5.89 3.91 2.94
C TYR A 45 5.16 2.94 2.03
N ASN A 46 5.90 1.97 1.49
CA ASN A 46 5.33 0.81 0.82
C ASN A 46 5.23 -0.35 1.81
N MET A 47 4.04 -0.96 1.93
CA MET A 47 3.91 -2.22 2.66
C MET A 47 4.49 -3.36 1.83
N LEU A 48 5.64 -3.88 2.28
CA LEU A 48 6.29 -5.06 1.70
C LEU A 48 5.31 -6.23 1.70
N GLU A 49 5.38 -7.06 0.67
CA GLU A 49 4.50 -8.21 0.41
C GLU A 49 3.01 -7.88 0.20
N GLY A 50 2.54 -6.71 0.61
CA GLY A 50 1.16 -6.28 0.48
C GLY A 50 0.19 -7.12 1.31
N PHE A 51 -1.05 -7.21 0.85
CA PHE A 51 -2.11 -7.88 1.59
C PHE A 51 -2.05 -9.42 1.51
N GLU A 52 -1.78 -9.95 0.31
CA GLU A 52 -1.85 -11.40 0.00
C GLU A 52 -0.49 -12.01 -0.39
N GLY A 53 0.59 -11.23 -0.45
CA GLY A 53 1.91 -11.75 -0.85
C GLY A 53 2.06 -11.95 -2.36
N GLN A 54 3.21 -12.49 -2.78
CA GLN A 54 3.45 -12.95 -4.16
C GLN A 54 2.72 -14.27 -4.44
N LEU A 55 2.73 -14.71 -5.71
CA LEU A 55 2.35 -16.07 -6.04
C LEU A 55 3.50 -17.00 -5.64
N ASP A 56 3.16 -18.14 -5.05
CA ASP A 56 4.08 -19.26 -4.86
C ASP A 56 4.32 -20.03 -6.17
N GLU A 57 5.14 -21.08 -6.12
CA GLU A 57 5.46 -21.95 -7.25
C GLU A 57 4.24 -22.68 -7.84
N ARG A 58 3.14 -22.76 -7.08
CA ARG A 58 1.87 -23.37 -7.49
C ARG A 58 0.85 -22.35 -8.00
N GLY A 59 1.21 -21.08 -8.03
CA GLY A 59 0.30 -20.00 -8.45
C GLY A 59 -0.74 -19.62 -7.40
N HIS A 60 -0.48 -19.88 -6.12
CA HIS A 60 -1.34 -19.47 -5.02
C HIS A 60 -0.76 -18.28 -4.25
N ARG A 61 -1.65 -17.46 -3.67
CA ARG A 61 -1.30 -16.38 -2.74
C ARG A 61 -1.64 -16.78 -1.30
N GLY A 62 -1.21 -15.96 -0.35
CA GLY A 62 -1.48 -16.15 1.08
C GLY A 62 -0.39 -16.90 1.84
N GLY A 63 0.75 -17.16 1.20
CA GLY A 63 1.95 -17.64 1.89
C GLY A 63 2.75 -16.54 2.59
N THR A 64 2.58 -15.28 2.19
CA THR A 64 3.20 -14.09 2.80
C THR A 64 2.25 -12.88 2.78
N GLY A 65 2.64 -11.76 3.37
CA GLY A 65 1.84 -10.53 3.43
C GLY A 65 0.87 -10.47 4.61
N TRP A 66 0.19 -9.33 4.74
CA TRP A 66 -0.63 -8.96 5.91
C TRP A 66 -1.56 -10.08 6.40
N ARG A 67 -2.26 -10.74 5.48
CA ARG A 67 -3.18 -11.83 5.82
C ARG A 67 -2.45 -13.07 6.35
N ALA A 68 -1.31 -13.42 5.77
CA ALA A 68 -0.54 -14.61 6.14
C ALA A 68 0.15 -14.44 7.50
N GLU A 69 0.60 -13.23 7.80
CA GLU A 69 1.21 -12.84 9.10
C GLU A 69 0.19 -12.73 10.25
N GLY A 70 -1.09 -13.03 9.99
CA GLY A 70 -2.14 -13.01 11.02
C GLY A 70 -2.53 -11.62 11.53
N LEU A 71 -2.16 -10.55 10.81
CA LEU A 71 -2.55 -9.19 11.17
C LEU A 71 -4.07 -9.01 11.02
N PRO A 72 -4.74 -8.16 11.82
CA PRO A 72 -6.20 -8.04 11.81
C PRO A 72 -6.76 -7.70 10.42
N TRP A 73 -7.72 -8.48 9.94
CA TRP A 73 -8.47 -8.23 8.71
C TRP A 73 -9.82 -8.95 8.74
N LYS A 74 -10.74 -8.56 7.86
CA LYS A 74 -12.07 -9.17 7.73
C LYS A 74 -12.50 -9.18 6.26
N GLN A 75 -13.20 -10.24 5.85
CA GLN A 75 -13.94 -10.29 4.58
C GLN A 75 -15.38 -10.67 4.91
N THR A 76 -16.33 -9.83 4.51
CA THR A 76 -17.79 -10.02 4.68
C THR A 76 -18.51 -9.61 3.43
#